data_AF-A0A9D5AIY1-F1
#
_entry.id   AF-A0A9D5AIY1-F1
#
_cell.length_a   1.000
_cell.length_b   1.000
_cell.length_c   1.000
_cell.angle_alpha   90.00
_cell.angle_beta   90.00
_cell.angle_gamma   90.00
#
_symmetry.space_group_name_H-M   'P 1'
#
loop_
_entity.id
_entity.type
_entity.pdbx_description
1 polymer ?
#
loop_
_entity_poly.entity_id
_entity_poly.type
_entity_poly.pdbx_seq_one_letter_code
_entity_poly.pdbx_strand_id
1 'polypeptide(L)'
;LTKMASCSIAAKEAEAESTMLPNWLDLPGDITRNILERLSTVEIVTSACLVCPLWWNICKDPLMWHTINMTNVRCLFYKNHFENPTTFSLLYNNHPEDLKVCRYAVERSCGHLIDINIEYFANDDLLEYISENGSNLRTMQLLNCIDISDKGFSEGVRKFSQLEKLDISYCNLSKDSLEVVGRS
;
A
#
# COMPACT_ATOMS: atom_id res chain seq x y z
N LEU A 1 -29.96 -52.12 -36.72
CA LEU A 1 -29.83 -50.68 -37.03
C LEU A 1 -30.57 -49.90 -35.95
N THR A 2 -29.89 -49.71 -34.83
CA THR A 2 -30.47 -49.16 -33.59
C THR A 2 -30.37 -47.65 -33.61
N LYS A 3 -31.51 -46.97 -33.45
CA LYS A 3 -31.63 -45.51 -33.27
C LYS A 3 -30.83 -45.07 -32.04
N MET A 4 -29.91 -44.12 -32.20
CA MET A 4 -29.42 -43.29 -31.09
C MET A 4 -30.16 -41.95 -31.12
N ALA A 5 -31.02 -41.73 -30.12
CA ALA A 5 -31.45 -40.40 -29.74
C ALA A 5 -30.35 -39.82 -28.85
N SER A 6 -29.58 -38.87 -29.38
CA SER A 6 -28.57 -38.16 -28.60
C SER A 6 -29.21 -36.97 -27.88
N CYS A 7 -28.84 -36.86 -26.62
CA CYS A 7 -29.42 -36.05 -25.55
C CYS A 7 -29.37 -34.54 -25.87
N SER A 8 -30.52 -33.93 -26.23
CA SER A 8 -30.66 -32.47 -26.33
C SER A 8 -30.93 -31.80 -24.97
N ILE A 9 -30.93 -32.57 -23.88
CA ILE A 9 -31.27 -32.11 -22.52
C ILE A 9 -30.00 -31.65 -21.80
N ALA A 10 -28.89 -32.38 -21.97
CA ALA A 10 -27.60 -32.03 -21.37
C ALA A 10 -27.01 -30.69 -21.86
N ALA A 11 -27.36 -30.26 -23.08
CA ALA A 11 -26.90 -28.97 -23.62
C ALA A 11 -27.65 -27.76 -23.04
N LYS A 12 -28.86 -27.96 -22.49
CA LYS A 12 -29.66 -26.88 -21.88
C LYS A 12 -29.35 -26.67 -20.39
N GLU A 13 -28.81 -27.68 -19.71
CA GLU A 13 -28.48 -27.58 -18.29
C GLU A 13 -27.08 -26.96 -18.04
N ALA A 14 -26.18 -27.01 -19.03
CA ALA A 14 -24.86 -26.39 -18.93
C ALA A 14 -24.84 -24.85 -19.12
N GLU A 15 -25.96 -24.26 -19.56
CA GLU A 15 -26.08 -22.80 -19.78
C GLU A 15 -26.69 -22.06 -18.57
N ALA A 16 -27.23 -22.79 -17.58
CA ALA A 16 -27.92 -22.21 -16.42
C ALA A 16 -27.05 -22.12 -15.14
N GLU A 17 -25.81 -22.61 -15.18
CA GLU A 17 -24.87 -22.58 -14.06
C GLU A 17 -23.67 -21.65 -14.30
N SER A 18 -23.86 -20.63 -15.14
CA SER A 18 -23.09 -19.39 -15.03
C SER A 18 -23.48 -18.75 -13.70
N THR A 19 -22.71 -19.06 -12.67
CA THR A 19 -22.74 -18.37 -11.38
C THR A 19 -22.90 -16.88 -11.66
N MET A 20 -23.96 -16.27 -11.13
CA MET A 20 -24.18 -14.84 -11.22
C MET A 20 -23.04 -14.11 -10.53
N LEU A 21 -21.92 -13.96 -11.24
CA LEU A 21 -20.84 -13.09 -10.84
C LEU A 21 -21.45 -11.69 -10.80
N PRO A 22 -21.41 -11.00 -9.65
CA PRO A 22 -21.87 -9.62 -9.57
C PRO A 22 -21.19 -8.82 -10.67
N ASN A 23 -21.94 -8.02 -11.42
CA ASN A 23 -21.33 -7.14 -12.41
C ASN A 23 -20.62 -6.00 -11.68
N TRP A 24 -19.38 -6.26 -11.24
CA TRP A 24 -18.54 -5.29 -10.54
C TRP A 24 -18.26 -4.03 -11.38
N LEU A 25 -18.52 -4.07 -12.69
CA LEU A 25 -18.41 -2.91 -13.59
C LEU A 25 -19.59 -1.94 -13.48
N ASP A 26 -20.72 -2.36 -12.92
CA ASP A 26 -21.91 -1.50 -12.73
C ASP A 26 -21.91 -0.80 -11.36
N LEU A 27 -20.88 -1.01 -10.55
CA LEU A 27 -20.76 -0.33 -9.26
C LEU A 27 -20.62 1.19 -9.48
N PRO A 28 -21.41 2.00 -8.76
CA PRO A 28 -21.20 3.44 -8.72
C PRO A 28 -19.76 3.80 -8.35
N GLY A 29 -19.25 4.88 -8.95
CA GLY A 29 -17.84 5.27 -8.80
C GLY A 29 -17.44 5.60 -7.36
N ASP A 30 -18.38 6.12 -6.57
CA ASP A 30 -18.24 6.40 -5.14
C ASP A 30 -18.09 5.12 -4.31
N ILE A 31 -18.88 4.07 -4.61
CA ILE A 31 -18.75 2.77 -3.93
C ILE A 31 -17.44 2.10 -4.31
N THR A 32 -17.08 2.14 -5.60
CA THR A 32 -15.80 1.61 -6.09
C THR A 32 -14.63 2.30 -5.40
N ARG A 33 -14.67 3.64 -5.31
CA ARG A 33 -13.69 4.43 -4.55
C ARG A 33 -13.59 3.96 -3.09
N ASN A 34 -14.71 3.80 -2.39
CA ASN A 34 -14.68 3.38 -1.00
C ASN A 34 -14.08 1.97 -0.80
N ILE A 35 -14.28 1.07 -1.76
CA ILE A 35 -13.63 -0.25 -1.75
C ILE A 35 -12.13 -0.09 -1.92
N LEU A 36 -11.69 0.70 -2.90
CA LEU A 36 -10.28 0.95 -3.19
C LEU A 36 -9.55 1.63 -2.02
N GLU A 37 -10.19 2.56 -1.32
CA GLU A 37 -9.65 3.24 -0.13
C GLU A 37 -9.38 2.31 1.06
N ARG A 38 -9.94 1.09 1.05
CA ARG A 38 -9.71 0.08 2.09
C ARG A 38 -8.58 -0.89 1.78
N LEU A 39 -8.04 -0.84 0.56
CA LEU A 39 -6.91 -1.66 0.14
C LEU A 39 -5.60 -1.05 0.64
N SER A 40 -4.60 -1.89 0.89
CA SER A 40 -3.23 -1.40 1.13
C SER A 40 -2.67 -0.72 -0.12
N THR A 41 -1.70 0.17 0.06
CA THR A 41 -1.05 0.86 -1.06
C THR A 41 -0.43 -0.13 -2.05
N VAL A 42 0.12 -1.24 -1.56
CA VAL A 42 0.66 -2.33 -2.39
C VAL A 42 -0.42 -2.96 -3.25
N GLU A 43 -1.58 -3.30 -2.68
CA GLU A 43 -2.69 -3.90 -3.43
C GLU A 43 -3.24 -2.94 -4.48
N ILE A 44 -3.32 -1.64 -4.17
CA ILE A 44 -3.75 -0.62 -5.13
C ILE A 44 -2.80 -0.61 -6.33
N VAL A 45 -1.49 -0.48 -6.09
CA VAL A 45 -0.47 -0.33 -7.15
C VAL A 45 -0.31 -1.61 -7.97
N THR A 46 -0.26 -2.77 -7.32
CA THR A 46 0.08 -4.04 -7.97
C THR A 46 -1.13 -4.78 -8.54
N SER A 47 -2.35 -4.46 -8.08
CA SER A 47 -3.56 -5.21 -8.46
C SER A 47 -4.70 -4.30 -8.89
N ALA A 48 -5.17 -3.39 -8.03
CA ALA A 48 -6.41 -2.66 -8.28
C ALA A 48 -6.32 -1.74 -9.51
N CYS A 49 -5.20 -1.08 -9.69
CA CYS A 49 -4.89 -0.27 -10.88
C CYS A 49 -4.93 -1.06 -12.20
N LEU A 50 -4.80 -2.38 -12.15
CA LEU A 50 -4.73 -3.26 -13.32
C LEU A 50 -6.06 -3.94 -13.66
N VAL A 51 -7.09 -3.80 -12.82
CA VAL A 51 -8.38 -4.49 -12.99
C VAL A 51 -9.14 -3.99 -14.22
N CYS A 52 -9.44 -2.69 -14.28
CA CYS A 52 -10.17 -2.10 -15.40
C CYS A 52 -9.92 -0.58 -15.51
N PRO A 53 -10.27 0.06 -16.65
CA PRO A 53 -10.07 1.49 -16.86
C PRO A 53 -10.77 2.39 -15.83
N LEU A 54 -11.92 1.96 -15.30
CA LEU A 54 -12.64 2.71 -14.26
C LEU A 54 -11.82 2.79 -12.97
N TRP A 55 -11.33 1.65 -12.48
CA TRP A 55 -10.52 1.58 -11.26
C TRP A 55 -9.21 2.35 -11.43
N TRP A 56 -8.55 2.17 -12.58
CA TRP A 56 -7.37 2.96 -12.95
C TRP A 56 -7.64 4.47 -12.90
N ASN A 57 -8.77 4.92 -13.45
CA ASN A 57 -9.12 6.34 -13.44
C ASN A 57 -9.44 6.85 -12.03
N ILE A 58 -10.02 6.04 -11.15
CA ILE A 58 -10.22 6.42 -9.74
C ILE A 58 -8.87 6.56 -9.04
N CYS A 59 -7.97 5.58 -9.19
CA CYS A 59 -6.60 5.64 -8.66
C CYS A 59 -5.77 6.79 -9.23
N LYS A 60 -6.26 7.49 -10.26
CA LYS A 60 -5.62 8.72 -10.74
C LYS A 60 -5.86 9.96 -9.92
N ASP A 61 -6.92 9.97 -9.13
CA ASP A 61 -7.23 11.09 -8.23
C ASP A 61 -6.16 11.16 -7.12
N PRO A 62 -5.49 12.31 -6.93
CA PRO A 62 -4.52 12.50 -5.85
C PRO A 62 -5.08 12.21 -4.46
N LEU A 63 -6.39 12.41 -4.26
CA LEU A 63 -7.04 12.13 -2.97
C LEU A 63 -7.04 10.64 -2.64
N MET A 64 -6.95 9.73 -3.62
CA MET A 64 -6.76 8.29 -3.32
C MET A 64 -5.47 8.00 -2.56
N TRP A 65 -4.53 8.95 -2.56
CA TRP A 65 -3.19 8.83 -1.97
C TRP A 65 -3.00 9.80 -0.80
N HIS A 66 -4.10 10.33 -0.22
CA HIS A 66 -4.01 11.13 1.00
C HIS A 66 -3.61 10.28 2.22
N THR A 67 -3.84 8.96 2.14
CA THR A 67 -3.41 7.97 3.12
C THR A 67 -2.59 6.90 2.42
N ILE A 68 -1.37 6.68 2.89
CA ILE A 68 -0.46 5.67 2.37
C ILE A 68 -0.25 4.62 3.46
N ASN A 69 -0.66 3.39 3.20
CA ASN A 69 -0.50 2.28 4.11
C ASN A 69 0.40 1.21 3.48
N MET A 70 1.65 1.20 3.92
CA MET A 70 2.70 0.26 3.56
C MET A 70 2.99 -0.72 4.71
N THR A 71 2.00 -1.01 5.56
CA THR A 71 2.08 -2.07 6.59
C THR A 71 1.72 -3.43 6.01
N ASN A 72 2.15 -4.52 6.65
CA ASN A 72 1.86 -5.89 6.21
C ASN A 72 2.36 -6.25 4.79
N VAL A 73 3.24 -5.43 4.19
CA VAL A 73 3.97 -5.73 2.93
C VAL A 73 4.53 -7.15 2.93
N ARG A 74 5.09 -7.56 4.07
CA ARG A 74 5.67 -8.88 4.26
C ARG A 74 4.62 -9.99 4.20
N CYS A 75 3.40 -9.81 4.70
CA CYS A 75 2.38 -10.87 4.60
C CYS A 75 1.91 -11.15 3.16
N LEU A 76 1.98 -10.17 2.26
CA LEU A 76 1.57 -10.34 0.86
C LEU A 76 2.57 -11.19 0.06
N PHE A 77 3.87 -10.96 0.23
CA PHE A 77 4.91 -11.74 -0.46
C PHE A 77 5.10 -13.14 0.14
N TYR A 78 4.80 -13.32 1.43
CA TYR A 78 4.95 -14.61 2.12
C TYR A 78 3.92 -15.66 1.70
N LYS A 79 2.74 -15.27 1.20
CA LYS A 79 1.76 -16.23 0.67
C LYS A 79 2.30 -17.05 -0.52
N ASN A 80 3.34 -16.55 -1.21
CA ASN A 80 3.93 -17.20 -2.38
C ASN A 80 5.22 -18.00 -2.09
N HIS A 81 5.73 -18.00 -0.85
CA HIS A 81 7.07 -18.55 -0.54
C HIS A 81 7.08 -19.53 0.66
N PHE A 82 6.08 -20.41 0.76
CA PHE A 82 5.89 -21.32 1.90
C PHE A 82 6.90 -22.49 2.03
N GLU A 83 8.09 -22.43 1.42
CA GLU A 83 9.01 -23.59 1.37
C GLU A 83 10.37 -23.41 2.04
N ASN A 84 10.75 -22.28 2.67
CA ASN A 84 12.08 -22.23 3.30
C ASN A 84 12.23 -21.40 4.61
N PRO A 85 12.90 -21.95 5.65
CA PRO A 85 13.16 -21.29 6.94
C PRO A 85 14.28 -20.22 6.92
N THR A 86 14.86 -19.89 5.76
CA THR A 86 15.76 -18.72 5.58
C THR A 86 15.01 -17.39 5.51
N THR A 87 13.68 -17.42 5.58
CA THR A 87 12.76 -16.28 5.53
C THR A 87 13.05 -15.19 6.57
N PHE A 88 13.64 -15.52 7.73
CA PHE A 88 14.00 -14.49 8.72
C PHE A 88 14.92 -13.40 8.14
N SER A 89 15.88 -13.75 7.27
CA SER A 89 16.74 -12.75 6.58
C SER A 89 15.96 -11.92 5.55
N LEU A 90 14.97 -12.51 4.88
CA LEU A 90 14.09 -11.81 3.94
C LEU A 90 13.06 -10.91 4.62
N LEU A 91 12.78 -11.11 5.90
CA LEU A 91 12.07 -10.11 6.69
C LEU A 91 12.91 -8.84 6.71
N TYR A 92 14.14 -8.90 7.21
CA TYR A 92 14.98 -7.71 7.48
C TYR A 92 15.60 -7.01 6.26
N ASN A 93 15.44 -7.54 5.05
CA ASN A 93 15.94 -6.86 3.86
C ASN A 93 14.87 -5.94 3.26
N ASN A 94 15.20 -4.66 3.09
CA ASN A 94 14.38 -3.71 2.36
C ASN A 94 14.13 -4.24 0.95
N HIS A 95 12.88 -4.58 0.62
CA HIS A 95 12.56 -5.01 -0.73
C HIS A 95 12.61 -3.76 -1.63
N PRO A 96 13.43 -3.72 -2.69
CA PRO A 96 13.54 -2.53 -3.54
C PRO A 96 12.21 -2.06 -4.14
N GLU A 97 11.26 -2.99 -4.27
CA GLU A 97 9.91 -2.70 -4.76
C GLU A 97 9.06 -1.91 -3.75
N ASP A 98 9.23 -2.11 -2.44
CA ASP A 98 8.46 -1.37 -1.42
C ASP A 98 8.82 0.12 -1.44
N LEU A 99 10.10 0.43 -1.60
CA LEU A 99 10.59 1.80 -1.81
C LEU A 99 9.97 2.43 -3.06
N LYS A 100 9.90 1.71 -4.17
CA LYS A 100 9.31 2.21 -5.43
C LYS A 100 7.82 2.45 -5.28
N VAL A 101 7.09 1.51 -4.68
CA VAL A 101 5.64 1.62 -4.44
C VAL A 101 5.34 2.81 -3.52
N CYS A 102 6.11 2.98 -2.45
CA CYS A 102 5.94 4.10 -1.53
C CYS A 102 6.23 5.44 -2.22
N ARG A 103 7.34 5.55 -2.96
CA ARG A 103 7.68 6.78 -3.71
C ARG A 103 6.61 7.11 -4.74
N TYR A 104 6.15 6.12 -5.49
CA TYR A 104 5.04 6.27 -6.41
C TYR A 104 3.82 6.85 -5.68
N ALA A 105 3.36 6.22 -4.59
CA ALA A 105 2.21 6.69 -3.84
C ALA A 105 2.36 8.15 -3.33
N VAL A 106 3.54 8.50 -2.82
CA VAL A 106 3.85 9.86 -2.36
C VAL A 106 3.79 10.86 -3.52
N GLU A 107 4.39 10.55 -4.67
CA GLU A 107 4.32 11.38 -5.88
C GLU A 107 2.86 11.59 -6.33
N ARG A 108 2.07 10.51 -6.31
CA ARG A 108 0.66 10.53 -6.72
C ARG A 108 -0.23 11.35 -5.80
N SER A 109 0.13 11.52 -4.53
CA SER A 109 -0.59 12.38 -3.60
C SER A 109 -0.59 13.85 -4.02
N CYS A 110 0.40 14.29 -4.82
CA CYS A 110 0.52 15.67 -5.30
C CYS A 110 0.33 16.70 -4.18
N GLY A 111 0.97 16.47 -3.02
CA GLY A 111 0.89 17.35 -1.85
C GLY A 111 -0.34 17.15 -0.96
N HIS A 112 -1.23 16.21 -1.28
CA HIS A 112 -2.41 15.88 -0.46
C HIS A 112 -2.14 14.77 0.56
N LEU A 113 -0.89 14.36 0.74
CA LEU A 113 -0.52 13.34 1.74
C LEU A 113 -0.80 13.85 3.16
N ILE A 114 -1.64 13.13 3.90
CA ILE A 114 -2.04 13.43 5.28
C ILE A 114 -1.56 12.36 6.26
N ASP A 115 -1.61 11.09 5.87
CA ASP A 115 -1.29 9.94 6.73
C ASP A 115 -0.36 8.98 5.99
N ILE A 116 0.73 8.58 6.63
CA ILE A 116 1.64 7.57 6.10
C ILE A 116 2.07 6.57 7.17
N ASN A 117 1.91 5.28 6.86
CA ASN A 117 2.31 4.18 7.73
C ASN A 117 3.28 3.28 6.97
N ILE A 118 4.51 3.12 7.48
CA ILE A 118 5.58 2.35 6.86
C ILE A 118 6.12 1.33 7.85
N GLU A 119 6.22 0.09 7.41
CA GLU A 119 6.78 -0.99 8.19
C GLU A 119 8.09 -1.46 7.54
N TYR A 120 9.16 -1.44 8.33
CA TYR A 120 10.48 -2.02 8.07
C TYR A 120 11.42 -1.38 7.07
N PHE A 121 10.93 -0.91 5.92
CA PHE A 121 11.82 -0.60 4.79
C PHE A 121 12.22 0.87 4.67
N ALA A 122 11.75 1.74 5.57
CA ALA A 122 12.10 3.16 5.50
C ALA A 122 13.58 3.37 5.85
N ASN A 123 14.20 4.26 5.10
CA ASN A 123 15.57 4.73 5.25
C ASN A 123 15.63 6.25 5.12
N ASP A 124 16.81 6.84 5.35
CA ASP A 124 17.02 8.29 5.27
C ASP A 124 16.54 8.88 3.93
N ASP A 125 16.88 8.25 2.81
CA ASP A 125 16.51 8.72 1.46
C ASP A 125 14.99 8.73 1.23
N LEU A 126 14.26 7.75 1.79
CA LEU A 126 12.82 7.70 1.69
C LEU A 126 12.19 8.78 2.57
N LEU A 127 12.70 8.96 3.79
CA LEU A 127 12.20 9.97 4.71
C LEU A 127 12.42 11.38 4.16
N GLU A 128 13.59 11.66 3.58
CA GLU A 128 13.86 12.90 2.88
C GLU A 128 12.87 13.12 1.74
N TYR A 129 12.65 12.11 0.89
CA TYR A 129 11.70 12.23 -0.21
C TYR A 129 10.27 12.50 0.25
N ILE A 130 9.81 11.83 1.30
CA ILE A 130 8.50 12.10 1.91
C ILE A 130 8.46 13.54 2.44
N SER A 131 9.52 14.00 3.07
CA SER A 131 9.61 15.35 3.63
C SER A 131 9.53 16.46 2.59
N GLU A 132 10.01 16.20 1.37
CA GLU A 132 9.96 17.15 0.25
C GLU A 132 8.59 17.20 -0.45
N ASN A 133 7.85 16.09 -0.41
CA ASN A 133 6.60 15.93 -1.17
C ASN A 133 5.34 15.90 -0.28
N GLY A 134 5.48 15.77 1.04
CA GLY A 134 4.42 15.59 2.02
C GLY A 134 4.28 16.74 3.01
N SER A 135 4.25 17.99 2.53
CA SER A 135 4.20 19.18 3.40
C SER A 135 2.94 19.31 4.27
N ASN A 136 1.85 18.63 3.90
CA ASN A 136 0.59 18.58 4.64
C ASN A 136 0.46 17.34 5.54
N LEU A 137 1.53 16.57 5.70
CA LEU A 137 1.51 15.35 6.49
C LEU A 137 1.19 15.65 7.96
N ARG A 138 0.18 14.94 8.50
CA ARG A 138 -0.30 15.09 9.88
C ARG A 138 0.02 13.87 10.74
N THR A 139 0.01 12.68 10.15
CA THR A 139 0.28 11.44 10.88
C THR A 139 1.36 10.65 10.16
N MET A 140 2.39 10.25 10.91
CA MET A 140 3.44 9.36 10.43
C MET A 140 3.64 8.21 11.42
N GLN A 141 3.62 6.98 10.90
CA GLN A 141 4.07 5.80 11.62
C GLN A 141 5.24 5.16 10.88
N LEU A 142 6.33 4.96 11.62
CA LEU A 142 7.52 4.22 11.22
C LEU A 142 7.67 3.06 12.20
N LEU A 143 7.37 1.84 11.75
CA LEU A 143 7.42 0.64 12.58
C LEU A 143 8.61 -0.22 12.15
N ASN A 144 9.50 -0.56 13.08
CA ASN A 144 10.71 -1.38 12.82
C ASN A 144 11.60 -0.87 11.67
N CYS A 145 11.60 0.44 11.40
CA CYS A 145 12.45 1.04 10.37
C CYS A 145 13.83 1.33 10.95
N ILE A 146 14.69 0.32 10.99
CA ILE A 146 16.00 0.35 11.66
C ILE A 146 17.12 1.00 10.83
N ASP A 147 16.87 1.21 9.53
CA ASP A 147 17.82 1.80 8.58
C ASP A 147 17.72 3.33 8.52
N ILE A 148 16.93 3.94 9.40
CA ILE A 148 16.86 5.39 9.57
C ILE A 148 17.93 5.79 10.58
N SER A 149 18.81 6.70 10.19
CA SER A 149 19.81 7.27 11.09
C SER A 149 19.23 8.39 11.94
N ASP A 150 19.82 8.66 13.11
CA ASP A 150 19.43 9.79 13.96
C ASP A 150 19.44 11.13 13.21
N LYS A 151 20.44 11.30 12.32
CA LYS A 151 20.61 12.49 11.49
C LYS A 151 19.50 12.59 10.45
N GLY A 152 19.29 11.55 9.65
CA GLY A 152 18.27 11.54 8.60
C GLY A 152 16.87 11.73 9.18
N PHE A 153 16.60 11.09 10.31
CA PHE A 153 15.37 11.31 11.07
C PHE A 153 15.19 12.78 11.48
N SER A 154 16.20 13.35 12.13
CA SER A 154 16.14 14.73 12.63
C SER A 154 16.00 15.77 11.51
N GLU A 155 16.66 15.54 10.36
CA GLU A 155 16.57 16.42 9.19
C GLU A 155 15.20 16.31 8.51
N GLY A 156 14.68 15.09 8.37
CA GLY A 156 13.36 14.84 7.77
C GLY A 156 12.22 15.38 8.62
N VAL A 157 12.20 15.07 9.92
CA VAL A 157 11.08 15.45 10.81
C VAL A 157 10.90 16.96 10.90
N ARG A 158 11.99 17.73 10.91
CA ARG A 158 11.94 19.21 10.97
C ARG A 158 11.24 19.85 9.78
N LYS A 159 11.11 19.15 8.66
CA LYS A 159 10.40 19.63 7.47
C LYS A 159 8.87 19.41 7.56
N PHE A 160 8.38 18.55 8.46
CA PHE A 160 6.95 18.31 8.63
C PHE A 160 6.27 19.33 9.56
N SER A 161 6.02 20.53 9.05
CA SER A 161 5.43 21.64 9.83
C SER A 161 4.00 21.41 10.35
N GLN A 162 3.28 20.39 9.86
CA GLN A 162 1.90 20.08 10.24
C GLN A 162 1.77 18.72 10.96
N LEU A 163 2.88 18.10 11.36
CA LEU A 163 2.85 16.77 11.97
C LEU A 163 2.22 16.83 13.36
N GLU A 164 1.11 16.10 13.54
CA GLU A 164 0.35 16.02 14.79
C GLU A 164 0.64 14.74 15.55
N LYS A 165 0.95 13.65 14.83
CA LYS A 165 1.16 12.31 15.38
C LYS A 165 2.38 11.67 14.75
N LEU A 166 3.27 11.19 15.59
CA LEU A 166 4.48 10.46 15.19
C LEU A 166 4.61 9.20 16.04
N ASP A 167 4.67 8.05 15.37
CA ASP A 167 5.01 6.76 15.96
C ASP A 167 6.30 6.26 15.30
N ILE A 168 7.27 5.88 16.13
CA ILE A 168 8.63 5.45 15.75
C ILE A 168 9.01 4.15 16.45
N SER A 169 8.01 3.32 16.71
CA SER A 169 8.15 2.06 17.42
C SER A 169 9.22 1.18 16.76
N TYR A 170 10.22 0.79 17.54
CA TYR A 170 11.32 -0.09 17.14
C TYR A 170 12.25 0.46 16.02
N CYS A 171 12.38 1.79 15.86
CA CYS A 171 13.26 2.42 14.85
C CYS A 171 14.74 2.61 15.25
N ASN A 172 15.20 2.08 16.39
CA ASN A 172 16.58 2.23 16.89
C ASN A 172 17.10 3.69 16.91
N LEU A 173 16.25 4.66 17.24
CA LEU A 173 16.60 6.07 17.37
C LEU A 173 17.12 6.41 18.77
N SER A 174 18.08 7.31 18.84
CA SER A 174 18.68 7.80 20.08
C SER A 174 17.81 8.85 20.77
N LYS A 175 18.20 9.20 22.00
CA LYS A 175 17.57 10.28 22.76
C LYS A 175 17.63 11.63 22.03
N ASP A 176 18.72 11.90 21.31
CA ASP A 176 18.93 13.20 20.64
C ASP A 176 17.88 13.41 19.53
N SER A 177 17.55 12.36 18.78
CA SER A 177 16.46 12.38 17.80
C SER A 177 15.10 12.67 18.43
N LEU A 178 14.82 12.12 19.61
CA LEU A 178 13.56 12.39 20.32
C LEU A 178 13.49 13.84 20.81
N GLU A 179 14.61 14.42 21.22
CA GLU A 179 14.65 15.83 21.61
C GLU A 179 14.35 16.78 20.45
N VAL A 180 14.71 16.42 19.21
CA VAL A 180 14.37 17.21 18.01
C VAL A 180 12.86 17.24 17.77
N VAL A 181 12.19 16.09 17.93
CA VAL A 181 10.72 16.00 17.81
C VAL A 181 10.04 16.90 18.83
N GLY A 182 10.48 16.86 20.10
CA GLY A 182 9.90 17.67 21.17
C GLY A 182 10.10 19.19 21.04
N ARG A 183 10.92 19.65 20.11
CA ARG A 183 11.20 21.07 19.84
C ARG A 183 10.54 21.61 18.57
N SER A 184 9.92 20.73 17.78
CA SER A 184 9.27 21.06 16.49
C SER A 184 7.80 21.37 16.73
#